data_AF-A0A0E9RH50-F1
#
_entry.id   AF-A0A0E9RH50-F1
#
_cell.length_a   1.000
_cell.length_b   1.000
_cell.length_c   1.000
_cell.angle_alpha   90.00
_cell.angle_beta   90.00
_cell.angle_gamma   90.00
#
_symmetry.space_group_name_H-M   'P 1'
#
loop_
_entity.id
_entity.type
_entity.pdbx_description
1 polymer ?
#
loop_
_entity_poly.entity_id
_entity_poly.type
_entity_poly.pdbx_seq_one_letter_code
_entity_poly.pdbx_strand_id
1 'polypeptide(L)'
;MRSHVNSKWFLFRKYLDNFLHFIMPNTIIPLYTMVTFTRTRYHEAVKRWHWQNKVINRGLSLCGVASMAGGTYLAIRFALSLPSLTVDQLRSRVHTLRWY
;
A
#
# COMPACT_ATOMS: atom_id res chain seq x y z
N MET A 1 -10.36 11.09 -19.56
CA MET A 1 -10.99 9.88 -18.99
C MET A 1 -10.29 8.58 -19.39
N ARG A 2 -10.04 8.29 -20.69
CA ARG A 2 -9.53 6.97 -21.14
C ARG A 2 -8.09 6.59 -20.69
N SER A 3 -7.15 7.53 -20.56
CA SER A 3 -5.76 7.19 -20.22
C SER A 3 -5.56 6.80 -18.75
N HIS A 4 -6.37 7.34 -17.84
CA HIS A 4 -6.19 7.15 -16.40
C HIS A 4 -6.84 5.85 -15.89
N VAL A 5 -7.93 5.42 -16.50
CA VAL A 5 -8.71 4.23 -16.10
C VAL A 5 -7.97 2.90 -16.33
N ASN A 6 -6.98 2.86 -17.22
CA ASN A 6 -6.14 1.68 -17.44
C ASN A 6 -4.80 1.75 -16.70
N SER A 7 -4.56 2.78 -15.89
CA SER A 7 -3.33 2.83 -15.10
C SER A 7 -3.36 1.78 -13.98
N LYS A 8 -2.20 1.17 -13.69
CA LYS A 8 -2.07 0.22 -12.57
C LYS A 8 -2.48 0.85 -11.24
N TRP A 9 -2.17 2.15 -11.07
CA TRP A 9 -2.58 2.92 -9.90
C TRP A 9 -4.11 3.02 -9.78
N PHE A 10 -4.81 3.32 -10.88
CA PHE A 10 -6.27 3.37 -10.88
C PHE A 10 -6.89 2.02 -10.51
N LEU A 11 -6.38 0.93 -11.08
CA LEU A 11 -6.85 -0.42 -10.74
C LEU A 11 -6.59 -0.76 -9.27
N PHE A 12 -5.39 -0.50 -8.77
CA PHE A 12 -5.05 -0.68 -7.36
C PHE A 12 -5.99 0.11 -6.46
N ARG A 13 -6.19 1.40 -6.75
CA ARG A 13 -7.09 2.25 -5.96
C ARG A 13 -8.53 1.75 -6.00
N LYS A 14 -9.01 1.30 -7.16
CA LYS A 14 -10.35 0.73 -7.30
C LYS A 14 -10.52 -0.52 -6.42
N TYR A 15 -9.54 -1.42 -6.40
CA TYR A 15 -9.59 -2.60 -5.53
C TYR A 15 -9.53 -2.23 -4.05
N LEU A 16 -8.69 -1.26 -3.67
CA LEU A 16 -8.62 -0.75 -2.31
C LEU A 16 -9.97 -0.15 -1.87
N ASP A 17 -10.58 0.70 -2.69
CA ASP A 17 -11.87 1.34 -2.39
C ASP A 17 -12.98 0.28 -2.25
N ASN A 18 -13.00 -0.74 -3.12
CA ASN A 18 -13.93 -1.87 -3.02
C ASN A 18 -13.71 -2.70 -1.74
N PHE A 19 -12.46 -2.94 -1.36
CA PHE A 19 -12.10 -3.65 -0.14
C PHE A 19 -12.51 -2.87 1.12
N LEU A 20 -12.26 -1.57 1.13
CA LEU A 20 -12.69 -0.68 2.21
C LEU A 20 -14.21 -0.62 2.32
N HIS A 21 -14.93 -0.60 1.19
CA HIS A 21 -16.39 -0.70 1.18
C HIS A 21 -16.88 -2.05 1.72
N PHE A 22 -16.19 -3.15 1.39
CA PHE A 22 -16.54 -4.47 1.90
C PHE A 22 -16.42 -4.56 3.43
N ILE A 23 -15.35 -3.99 3.99
CA ILE A 23 -15.14 -3.98 5.46
C ILE A 23 -16.05 -2.97 6.16
N MET A 24 -16.23 -1.79 5.56
CA MET A 24 -16.92 -0.65 6.19
C MET A 24 -17.96 -0.02 5.23
N PRO A 25 -19.04 -0.75 4.92
CA PRO A 25 -19.98 -0.38 3.86
C PRO A 25 -20.75 0.91 4.14
N ASN A 26 -20.96 1.26 5.40
CA ASN A 26 -21.71 2.46 5.79
C ASN A 26 -20.87 3.75 5.77
N THR A 27 -19.54 3.64 5.75
CA THR A 27 -18.64 4.80 5.87
C THR A 27 -17.95 5.13 4.55
N ILE A 28 -17.47 4.11 3.84
CA ILE A 28 -16.80 4.26 2.54
C ILE A 28 -17.78 3.73 1.50
N ILE A 29 -18.58 4.62 0.92
CA ILE A 29 -19.56 4.27 -0.10
C ILE A 29 -19.04 4.80 -1.44
N PRO A 30 -18.93 3.96 -2.49
CA PRO A 30 -18.51 4.41 -3.81
C PRO A 30 -19.38 5.57 -4.31
N LEU A 31 -18.76 6.55 -4.99
CA LEU A 31 -19.48 7.73 -5.50
C LEU A 31 -20.63 7.34 -6.43
N TYR A 32 -20.40 6.35 -7.29
CA TYR A 32 -21.43 5.81 -8.18
C TYR A 32 -22.65 5.33 -7.39
N THR A 33 -22.42 4.57 -6.32
CA THR A 33 -23.49 4.06 -5.45
C THR A 33 -24.28 5.18 -4.80
N MET A 34 -23.59 6.20 -4.26
CA MET A 34 -24.25 7.35 -3.63
C MET A 34 -25.13 8.11 -4.61
N VAL A 35 -24.69 8.27 -5.86
CA VAL A 35 -25.43 9.04 -6.87
C VAL A 35 -26.58 8.23 -7.48
N THR A 36 -26.37 6.94 -7.76
CA THR A 36 -27.31 6.14 -8.55
C THR A 36 -28.38 5.47 -7.69
N PHE A 37 -28.02 4.96 -6.51
CA PHE A 37 -28.91 4.11 -5.70
C PHE A 37 -29.43 4.80 -4.43
N THR A 38 -29.13 6.08 -4.23
CA THR A 38 -29.61 6.83 -3.05
C THR A 38 -30.21 8.17 -3.45
N ARG A 39 -31.01 8.76 -2.56
CA ARG A 39 -31.57 10.13 -2.73
C ARG A 39 -30.70 11.23 -2.11
N THR A 40 -29.40 10.96 -1.94
CA THR A 40 -28.45 11.95 -1.39
C THR A 40 -28.27 13.09 -2.39
N ARG A 41 -28.29 14.34 -1.91
CA ARG A 41 -28.04 15.50 -2.78
C ARG A 41 -26.63 15.43 -3.38
N TYR A 42 -26.47 15.83 -4.64
CA TYR A 42 -25.19 15.77 -5.35
C TYR A 42 -24.03 16.44 -4.61
N HIS A 43 -24.25 17.64 -4.07
CA HIS A 43 -23.20 18.38 -3.34
C HIS A 43 -22.75 17.62 -2.08
N GLU A 44 -23.67 16.96 -1.38
CA GLU A 44 -23.35 16.13 -0.22
C GLU A 44 -22.58 14.86 -0.63
N ALA A 45 -22.98 14.21 -1.73
CA ALA A 45 -22.27 13.03 -2.24
C ALA A 45 -20.81 13.38 -2.65
N VAL A 46 -20.61 14.50 -3.33
CA VAL A 46 -19.28 15.00 -3.72
C VAL A 46 -18.45 15.39 -2.49
N LYS A 47 -19.04 16.07 -1.51
CA LYS A 47 -18.37 16.42 -0.25
C LYS A 47 -17.90 15.18 0.51
N ARG A 48 -18.75 14.16 0.63
CA ARG A 48 -18.41 12.87 1.25
C ARG A 48 -17.30 12.17 0.48
N TRP A 49 -17.38 12.13 -0.84
CA TRP A 49 -16.35 11.52 -1.69
C TRP A 49 -14.98 12.21 -1.53
N HIS A 50 -14.93 13.54 -1.48
CA HIS A 50 -13.69 14.27 -1.21
C HIS A 50 -13.11 13.95 0.17
N TRP A 51 -13.96 13.88 1.19
CA TRP A 51 -13.53 13.52 2.54
C TRP A 51 -12.98 12.08 2.58
N GLN A 52 -13.67 11.12 1.98
CA GLN A 52 -13.21 9.72 1.88
C GLN A 52 -11.85 9.66 1.17
N ASN A 53 -11.71 10.31 0.01
CA ASN A 53 -10.44 10.35 -0.72
C ASN A 53 -9.29 10.93 0.11
N LYS A 54 -9.56 12.01 0.85
CA LYS A 54 -8.58 12.65 1.73
C LYS A 54 -8.13 11.70 2.84
N VAL A 55 -9.07 11.01 3.49
CA VAL A 55 -8.76 10.06 4.58
C VAL A 55 -7.98 8.86 4.05
N ILE A 56 -8.42 8.25 2.95
CA ILE A 56 -7.75 7.07 2.39
C ILE A 56 -6.33 7.43 1.90
N ASN A 57 -6.14 8.58 1.25
CA ASN A 57 -4.81 9.01 0.81
C ASN A 57 -3.86 9.27 1.99
N ARG A 58 -4.37 9.90 3.06
CA ARG A 58 -3.59 10.09 4.29
C ARG A 58 -3.24 8.75 4.94
N GLY A 59 -4.21 7.84 5.04
CA GLY A 59 -4.00 6.49 5.55
C GLY A 59 -2.93 5.72 4.76
N LEU A 60 -3.00 5.74 3.43
CA LEU A 60 -1.98 5.16 2.55
C LEU A 60 -0.60 5.76 2.79
N SER A 61 -0.49 7.09 2.88
CA SER A 61 0.79 7.75 3.14
C SER A 61 1.40 7.36 4.48
N LEU A 62 0.58 7.29 5.54
CA LEU A 62 1.02 6.86 6.87
C LEU A 62 1.46 5.40 6.87
N CYS A 63 0.70 4.51 6.24
CA CYS A 63 1.08 3.10 6.10
C CYS A 63 2.37 2.94 5.30
N GLY A 64 2.56 3.73 4.24
CA GLY A 64 3.79 3.75 3.46
C GLY A 64 5.00 4.17 4.30
N VAL A 65 4.90 5.26 5.05
CA VAL A 65 5.95 5.73 5.96
C VAL A 65 6.26 4.69 7.05
N ALA A 66 5.22 4.14 7.67
CA ALA A 66 5.38 3.11 8.70
C ALA A 66 6.06 1.85 8.16
N SER A 67 5.69 1.41 6.95
CA SER A 67 6.29 0.24 6.30
C SER A 67 7.76 0.48 5.95
N MET A 68 8.11 1.68 5.47
CA MET A 68 9.51 2.04 5.20
C MET A 68 10.34 2.10 6.49
N ALA A 69 9.82 2.74 7.54
CA ALA A 69 10.50 2.83 8.82
C ALA A 69 10.68 1.45 9.47
N GLY A 70 9.62 0.63 9.49
CA GLY A 70 9.65 -0.73 9.99
C GLY A 70 10.59 -1.64 9.20
N GLY A 71 10.54 -1.56 7.86
CA GLY A 71 11.43 -2.30 6.98
C GLY A 71 12.91 -1.93 7.20
N THR A 72 13.20 -0.64 7.38
CA THR A 72 14.56 -0.15 7.67
C THR A 72 15.03 -0.65 9.03
N TYR A 73 14.18 -0.55 10.06
CA TYR A 73 14.49 -1.04 11.41
C TYR A 73 14.77 -2.56 11.40
N LEU A 74 13.91 -3.35 10.75
CA LEU A 74 14.10 -4.80 10.63
C LEU A 74 15.34 -5.16 9.82
N ALA A 75 15.64 -4.43 8.74
CA ALA A 75 16.86 -4.65 7.95
C ALA A 75 18.12 -4.40 8.77
N ILE A 76 18.16 -3.31 9.57
CA ILE A 76 19.29 -3.03 10.46
C ILE A 76 19.42 -4.12 11.53
N ARG A 77 18.30 -4.53 12.15
CA ARG A 77 18.31 -5.60 13.16
C ARG A 77 18.78 -6.94 12.57
N PHE A 78 18.33 -7.27 11.36
CA PHE A 78 18.77 -8.47 10.65
C PHE A 78 20.25 -8.39 10.28
N ALA A 79 20.71 -7.25 9.74
CA ALA A 79 22.11 -7.01 9.38
C ALA A 79 23.05 -7.10 10.59
N LEU A 80 22.64 -6.57 11.75
CA LEU A 80 23.38 -6.68 13.01
C LEU A 80 23.34 -8.11 13.58
N SER A 81 22.30 -8.88 13.26
CA SER A 81 22.15 -10.26 13.71
C SER A 81 22.88 -11.27 12.81
N LEU A 82 23.48 -10.86 11.69
CA LEU A 82 24.38 -11.71 10.91
C LEU A 82 25.68 -11.91 11.72
N PRO A 83 25.98 -13.13 12.20
CA PRO A 83 27.26 -13.39 12.84
C PRO A 83 28.36 -13.31 11.77
N SER A 84 29.49 -12.67 12.12
CA SER A 84 30.70 -12.57 11.28
C SER A 84 31.15 -13.92 10.70
N LEU A 85 30.84 -15.02 11.38
CA LEU A 85 31.12 -16.40 10.97
C LEU A 85 30.54 -16.78 9.60
N THR A 86 29.38 -16.22 9.20
CA THR A 86 28.75 -16.53 7.90
C THR A 86 29.51 -15.88 6.74
N VAL A 87 30.09 -14.69 6.95
CA VAL A 87 30.88 -13.98 5.93
C VAL A 87 32.18 -14.72 5.65
N ASP A 88 32.85 -15.20 6.69
CA ASP A 88 34.10 -15.98 6.55
C ASP A 88 33.85 -17.35 5.91
N GLN A 89 32.73 -18.01 6.22
CA GLN A 89 32.31 -19.25 5.55
C GLN A 89 31.93 -19.04 4.08
N LEU A 90 31.26 -17.93 3.73
CA LEU A 90 30.98 -17.58 2.33
C LEU A 90 32.25 -17.24 1.57
N ARG A 91 33.17 -16.49 2.18
CA ARG A 91 34.47 -16.14 1.59
C ARG A 91 35.31 -17.38 1.30
N SER A 92 35.40 -18.30 2.24
CA SER A 92 36.12 -19.57 2.06
C SER A 92 35.47 -20.47 1.01
N ARG A 93 34.13 -20.51 0.92
CA ARG A 93 33.42 -21.23 -0.15
C ARG A 93 33.61 -20.61 -1.54
N VAL A 94 33.70 -19.29 -1.65
CA VAL A 94 34.00 -18.61 -2.92
C VAL A 94 35.46 -18.85 -3.34
N HIS A 95 36.40 -18.81 -2.39
CA HIS A 95 37.80 -19.12 -2.69
C HIS A 95 38.00 -20.56 -3.13
N THR A 96 37.28 -21.52 -2.56
CA THR A 96 37.38 -22.95 -2.95
C THR A 96 36.76 -23.24 -4.32
N LEU A 97 35.69 -22.54 -4.71
CA LEU A 97 35.12 -22.62 -6.06
C LEU A 97 35.98 -21.95 -7.15
N ARG A 98 36.88 -21.03 -6.79
CA ARG A 98 37.75 -20.33 -7.76
C ARG A 98 38.98 -21.15 -8.18
N TRP A 99 39.20 -22.30 -7.55
CA TRP A 99 40.36 -23.17 -7.78
C TRP A 99 40.00 -24.55 -8.36
N TYR A 100 38.78 -24.69 -8.91
CA TYR A 100 38.34 -25.82 -9.73
C TYR A 100 37.90 -25.29 -11.09
#